data_AF-A0A2A4SC03-F1
#
_entry.id   AF-A0A2A4SC03-F1
#
_cell.length_a   1.000
_cell.length_b   1.000
_cell.length_c   1.000
_cell.angle_alpha   90.00
_cell.angle_beta   90.00
_cell.angle_gamma   90.00
#
_symmetry.space_group_name_H-M   'P 1'
#
loop_
_entity.id
_entity.type
_entity.pdbx_description
1 polymer ?
#
loop_
_entity_poly.entity_id
_entity_poly.type
_entity_poly.pdbx_seq_one_letter_code
_entity_poly.pdbx_strand_id
1 'polypeptide(L)'
;MATMIDGESYLGRVMIRPLSKSGDITLYLWPLRCLKSKMGGPTFGVDVRGEEFIRFDPHGPRGHWHKGGYDKLGAGGSHTEFPDGLVDSAGQISWGLEQIRDQGQQMLEAAGYPADAGSLDEEMVQAAAEAVMAHLEKEGDLRSHAIDKELITA
;
A
#
# COMPACT_ATOMS: atom_id res chain seq x y z
N MET A 1 2.51 6.21 11.28
CA MET A 1 1.80 6.19 9.99
C MET A 1 2.88 6.06 8.94
N ALA A 2 2.63 5.39 7.80
CA ALA A 2 3.61 5.34 6.72
C ALA A 2 4.22 6.72 6.46
N THR A 3 5.55 6.78 6.47
CA THR A 3 6.31 8.04 6.48
C THR A 3 6.77 8.38 5.07
N MET A 4 6.50 9.61 4.64
CA MET A 4 7.04 10.14 3.40
C MET A 4 8.56 10.29 3.50
N ILE A 5 9.26 9.98 2.41
CA ILE A 5 10.72 9.93 2.36
C ILE A 5 11.25 11.18 1.68
N ASP A 6 12.20 11.85 2.34
CA ASP A 6 12.89 13.02 1.80
C ASP A 6 13.48 12.74 0.41
N GLY A 7 13.16 13.60 -0.56
CA GLY A 7 13.60 13.50 -1.96
C GLY A 7 12.70 12.63 -2.85
N GLU A 8 11.64 12.04 -2.30
CA GLU A 8 10.52 11.52 -3.10
C GLU A 8 9.46 12.61 -3.32
N SER A 9 8.54 12.37 -4.26
CA SER A 9 7.38 13.23 -4.49
C SER A 9 6.11 12.40 -4.45
N TYR A 10 5.00 13.02 -4.01
CA TYR A 10 3.72 12.34 -3.85
C TYR A 10 2.66 13.15 -4.57
N LEU A 11 2.01 12.54 -5.57
CA LEU A 11 0.91 13.17 -6.30
C LEU A 11 -0.41 12.51 -5.90
N GLY A 12 -1.46 13.33 -5.94
CA GLY A 12 -2.81 12.98 -5.51
C GLY A 12 -3.03 13.13 -4.00
N ARG A 13 -4.28 13.00 -3.57
CA ARG A 13 -4.63 13.14 -2.14
C ARG A 13 -4.39 11.82 -1.41
N VAL A 14 -3.70 11.87 -0.28
CA VAL A 14 -3.54 10.71 0.60
C VAL A 14 -4.92 10.26 1.08
N MET A 15 -5.17 8.95 1.03
CA MET A 15 -6.37 8.35 1.61
C MET A 15 -5.98 7.51 2.83
N ILE A 16 -6.81 7.58 3.88
CA ILE A 16 -6.72 6.72 5.06
C ILE A 16 -8.11 6.14 5.34
N ARG A 17 -8.19 4.84 5.64
CA ARG A 17 -9.42 4.14 6.00
C ARG A 17 -9.19 3.22 7.20
N PRO A 18 -10.05 3.27 8.22
CA PRO A 18 -9.98 2.30 9.30
C PRO A 18 -10.37 0.90 8.80
N LEU A 19 -9.70 -0.12 9.31
CA LEU A 19 -10.01 -1.54 9.09
C LEU A 19 -10.50 -2.24 10.36
N SER A 20 -10.55 -1.52 11.48
CA SER A 20 -11.07 -2.00 12.75
C SER A 20 -11.97 -0.94 13.38
N LYS A 21 -12.92 -1.37 14.24
CA LYS A 21 -13.87 -0.48 14.90
C LYS A 21 -13.22 0.53 15.84
N SER A 22 -12.07 0.18 16.43
CA SER A 22 -11.30 1.10 17.27
C SER A 22 -10.56 2.16 16.45
N GLY A 23 -10.34 1.91 15.15
CA GLY A 23 -9.50 2.74 14.30
C GLY A 23 -8.00 2.51 14.49
N ASP A 24 -7.61 1.51 15.29
CA ASP A 24 -6.20 1.19 15.52
C ASP A 24 -5.53 0.57 14.29
N ILE A 25 -6.30 -0.12 13.45
CA ILE A 25 -5.80 -0.68 12.19
C ILE A 25 -6.28 0.22 11.07
N THR A 26 -5.37 0.74 10.25
CA THR A 26 -5.71 1.65 9.15
C THR A 26 -5.00 1.28 7.87
N LEU A 27 -5.74 1.24 6.76
CA LEU A 27 -5.16 1.26 5.43
C LEU A 27 -4.84 2.70 5.04
N TYR A 28 -3.67 2.91 4.43
CA TYR A 28 -3.32 4.17 3.78
C TYR A 28 -3.07 3.95 2.29
N LEU A 29 -3.24 4.99 1.48
CA LEU A 29 -2.92 5.01 0.05
C LEU A 29 -2.27 6.34 -0.31
N TRP A 30 -1.12 6.25 -0.97
CA TRP A 30 -0.53 7.31 -1.78
C TRP A 30 -0.85 7.02 -3.25
N PRO A 31 -1.73 7.83 -3.90
CA PRO A 31 -2.16 7.56 -5.27
C PRO A 31 -1.03 7.47 -6.28
N LEU A 32 0.00 8.30 -6.12
CA LEU A 32 1.25 8.14 -6.85
C LEU A 32 2.44 8.58 -6.00
N ARG A 33 3.32 7.63 -5.70
CA ARG A 33 4.63 7.85 -5.08
C ARG A 33 5.70 7.84 -6.17
N CYS A 34 6.44 8.93 -6.29
CA CYS A 34 7.56 9.12 -7.22
C CYS A 34 8.88 8.94 -6.46
N LEU A 35 9.58 7.85 -6.74
CA LEU A 35 10.84 7.45 -6.13
C LEU A 35 12.02 8.25 -6.68
N LYS A 36 13.10 8.34 -5.90
CA LYS A 36 14.38 8.96 -6.31
C LYS A 36 14.97 8.37 -7.57
N SER A 37 14.67 7.10 -7.85
CA SER A 37 15.08 6.37 -9.05
C SER A 37 14.33 6.79 -10.31
N LYS A 38 13.50 7.86 -10.26
CA LYS A 38 12.62 8.31 -11.33
C LYS A 38 11.61 7.24 -11.77
N MET A 39 11.20 6.40 -10.82
CA MET A 39 10.09 5.47 -10.99
C MET A 39 8.95 5.85 -10.09
N GLY A 40 7.75 5.32 -10.35
CA GLY A 40 6.65 5.51 -9.43
C GLY A 40 5.40 4.76 -9.81
N GLY A 41 4.52 4.67 -8.84
CA GLY A 41 3.19 4.08 -8.97
C GLY A 41 2.42 4.33 -7.68
N PRO A 42 1.18 3.82 -7.59
CA PRO A 42 0.46 3.75 -6.33
C PRO A 42 1.29 3.03 -5.27
N THR A 43 1.16 3.43 -4.02
CA THR A 43 1.72 2.73 -2.86
C THR A 43 0.67 2.74 -1.76
N PHE A 44 0.39 1.59 -1.18
CA PHE A 44 -0.58 1.46 -0.10
C PHE A 44 -0.12 0.41 0.90
N GLY A 45 -0.67 0.43 2.10
CA GLY A 45 -0.28 -0.49 3.15
C GLY A 45 -1.23 -0.41 4.33
N VAL A 46 -0.91 -1.15 5.37
CA VAL A 46 -1.70 -1.19 6.60
C VAL A 46 -0.80 -0.95 7.80
N ASP A 47 -1.27 -0.04 8.66
CA ASP A 47 -0.63 0.35 9.89
C ASP A 47 -1.43 -0.18 11.09
N VAL A 48 -0.75 -0.56 12.16
CA VAL A 48 -1.34 -0.80 13.49
C VAL A 48 -0.83 0.29 14.42
N ARG A 49 -1.72 1.18 14.89
CA ARG A 49 -1.38 2.36 15.72
C ARG A 49 -0.26 3.20 15.11
N GLY A 50 -0.24 3.27 13.78
CA GLY A 50 0.77 4.00 13.01
C GLY A 50 2.10 3.26 12.81
N GLU A 51 2.22 1.99 13.16
CA GLU A 51 3.38 1.18 12.79
C GLU A 51 3.02 0.32 11.57
N GLU A 52 3.74 0.51 10.47
CA GLU A 52 3.43 -0.17 9.22
C GLU A 52 3.86 -1.63 9.27
N PHE A 53 2.90 -2.53 9.09
CA PHE A 53 3.19 -3.97 9.10
C PHE A 53 3.26 -4.60 7.71
N ILE A 54 2.57 -4.00 6.74
CA ILE A 54 2.57 -4.44 5.34
C ILE A 54 2.50 -3.24 4.41
N ARG A 55 3.28 -3.29 3.33
CA ARG A 55 3.28 -2.30 2.25
C ARG A 55 3.23 -3.00 0.91
N PHE A 56 2.49 -2.44 -0.03
CA PHE A 56 2.51 -2.79 -1.44
C PHE A 56 2.97 -1.58 -2.23
N ASP A 57 3.93 -1.80 -3.12
CA ASP A 57 4.42 -0.82 -4.09
C ASP A 57 4.07 -1.28 -5.54
N PRO A 58 2.79 -1.15 -5.97
CA PRO A 58 2.33 -1.43 -7.35
C PRO A 58 2.98 -0.55 -8.43
N HIS A 59 4.24 -0.81 -8.77
CA HIS A 59 5.01 -0.01 -9.73
C HIS A 59 5.18 -0.74 -11.08
N GLY A 60 4.21 -1.59 -11.44
CA GLY A 60 4.19 -2.33 -12.70
C GLY A 60 5.32 -3.37 -12.76
N PRO A 61 6.14 -3.41 -13.83
CA PRO A 61 7.19 -4.42 -13.98
C PRO A 61 8.25 -4.46 -12.87
N ARG A 62 8.31 -3.41 -12.04
CA ARG A 62 9.23 -3.32 -10.88
C ARG A 62 8.48 -3.23 -9.55
N GLY A 63 7.18 -3.53 -9.57
CA GLY A 63 6.36 -3.59 -8.37
C GLY A 63 6.83 -4.70 -7.44
N HIS A 64 6.72 -4.44 -6.15
CA HIS A 64 7.05 -5.37 -5.08
C HIS A 64 6.19 -5.04 -3.87
N TRP A 65 6.34 -5.81 -2.81
CA TRP A 65 5.65 -5.58 -1.55
C TRP A 65 6.53 -5.99 -0.39
N HIS A 66 6.10 -5.62 0.80
CA HIS A 66 6.85 -5.79 2.03
C HIS A 66 5.97 -6.43 3.10
N LYS A 67 6.42 -7.57 3.64
CA LYS A 67 5.67 -8.33 4.65
C LYS A 67 6.44 -8.49 5.95
N GLY A 68 5.71 -8.77 7.04
CA GLY A 68 6.29 -9.16 8.33
C GLY A 68 6.72 -8.00 9.23
N GLY A 69 6.22 -6.78 9.00
CA GLY A 69 6.62 -5.59 9.75
C GLY A 69 7.59 -4.71 8.97
N TYR A 70 7.09 -3.88 8.04
CA TYR A 70 7.95 -2.99 7.25
C TYR A 70 8.80 -2.07 8.14
N ASP A 71 8.18 -1.41 9.11
CA ASP A 71 8.89 -0.51 10.03
C ASP A 71 9.88 -1.28 10.94
N LYS A 72 9.62 -2.57 11.21
CA LYS A 72 10.49 -3.42 12.04
C LYS A 72 11.69 -3.98 11.28
N LEU A 73 11.48 -4.43 10.05
CA LEU A 73 12.46 -5.16 9.24
C LEU A 73 13.21 -4.24 8.26
N GLY A 74 12.67 -3.06 7.98
CA GLY A 74 13.10 -2.18 6.91
C GLY A 74 12.85 -2.77 5.53
N ALA A 75 13.14 -1.98 4.49
CA ALA A 75 12.85 -2.35 3.10
C ALA A 75 13.53 -3.66 2.67
N GLY A 76 14.82 -3.83 2.97
CA GLY A 76 15.57 -5.03 2.55
C GLY A 76 15.17 -6.31 3.27
N GLY A 77 14.77 -6.23 4.54
CA GLY A 77 14.39 -7.40 5.34
C GLY A 77 12.96 -7.90 5.10
N SER A 78 12.12 -7.07 4.49
CA SER A 78 10.70 -7.36 4.24
C SER A 78 10.36 -7.57 2.75
N HIS A 79 11.28 -7.24 1.85
CA HIS A 79 11.09 -7.25 0.38
C HIS A 79 10.60 -8.60 -0.12
N THR A 80 9.52 -8.57 -0.92
CA THR A 80 8.93 -9.72 -1.58
C THR A 80 8.45 -9.32 -2.98
N GLU A 81 8.72 -10.15 -3.99
CA GLU A 81 8.21 -9.94 -5.34
C GLU A 81 6.70 -10.26 -5.41
N PHE A 82 5.99 -9.63 -6.34
CA PHE A 82 4.66 -10.10 -6.72
C PHE A 82 4.72 -11.48 -7.39
N PRO A 83 3.61 -12.23 -7.43
CA PRO A 83 3.54 -13.49 -8.18
C PRO A 83 3.97 -13.35 -9.65
N ASP A 84 4.58 -14.41 -10.19
CA ASP A 84 5.02 -14.45 -11.58
C ASP A 84 3.87 -14.08 -12.54
N GLY A 85 4.15 -13.16 -13.46
CA GLY A 85 3.20 -12.68 -14.45
C GLY A 85 2.34 -11.49 -13.99
N LEU A 86 2.34 -11.13 -12.71
CA LEU A 86 1.61 -9.97 -12.18
C LEU A 86 2.45 -8.69 -12.31
N VAL A 87 2.51 -8.14 -13.53
CA VAL A 87 3.40 -7.03 -13.89
C VAL A 87 2.69 -5.70 -14.16
N ASP A 88 1.36 -5.67 -14.12
CA ASP A 88 0.59 -4.44 -14.29
C ASP A 88 0.15 -3.87 -12.92
N SER A 89 0.14 -2.54 -12.81
CA SER A 89 -0.10 -1.89 -11.52
C SER A 89 -1.53 -2.12 -11.01
N ALA A 90 -2.53 -2.22 -11.90
CA ALA A 90 -3.92 -2.42 -11.50
C ALA A 90 -4.15 -3.82 -10.91
N GLY A 91 -3.58 -4.84 -11.55
CA GLY A 91 -3.55 -6.21 -11.04
C GLY A 91 -2.82 -6.31 -9.70
N GLN A 92 -1.66 -5.67 -9.56
CA GLN A 92 -0.91 -5.61 -8.30
C GLN A 92 -1.71 -4.97 -7.15
N ILE A 93 -2.44 -3.88 -7.43
CA ILE A 93 -3.35 -3.25 -6.45
C ILE A 93 -4.44 -4.23 -6.03
N SER A 94 -5.12 -4.81 -7.02
CA SER A 94 -6.26 -5.71 -6.77
C SER A 94 -5.82 -6.92 -5.95
N TRP A 95 -4.71 -7.54 -6.32
CA TRP A 95 -4.12 -8.65 -5.60
C TRP A 95 -3.72 -8.27 -4.15
N GLY A 96 -3.08 -7.12 -3.96
CA GLY A 96 -2.68 -6.69 -2.60
C GLY A 96 -3.87 -6.42 -1.68
N LEU A 97 -4.97 -5.87 -2.22
CA LEU A 97 -6.22 -5.70 -1.47
C LEU A 97 -6.86 -7.06 -1.11
N GLU A 98 -6.84 -8.03 -2.04
CA GLU A 98 -7.27 -9.41 -1.76
C GLU A 98 -6.41 -10.07 -0.69
N GLN A 99 -5.10 -9.85 -0.68
CA GLN A 99 -4.21 -10.35 0.37
C GLN A 99 -4.57 -9.77 1.75
N ILE A 100 -4.89 -8.47 1.84
CA ILE A 100 -5.34 -7.87 3.10
C ILE A 100 -6.66 -8.50 3.56
N ARG A 101 -7.61 -8.72 2.65
CA ARG A 101 -8.91 -9.34 2.95
C ARG A 101 -8.75 -10.78 3.42
N ASP A 102 -8.03 -11.60 2.66
CA ASP A 102 -8.02 -13.05 2.84
C ASP A 102 -6.99 -13.51 3.87
N GLN A 103 -5.90 -12.76 4.04
CA GLN A 103 -4.75 -13.16 4.85
C GLN A 103 -4.37 -12.12 5.91
N GLY A 104 -5.07 -10.99 6.01
CA GLY A 104 -4.70 -9.88 6.90
C GLY A 104 -4.54 -10.27 8.37
N GLN A 105 -5.42 -11.13 8.89
CA GLN A 105 -5.32 -11.64 10.27
C GLN A 105 -4.02 -12.43 10.49
N GLN A 106 -3.69 -13.37 9.59
CA GLN A 106 -2.46 -14.16 9.68
C GLN A 106 -1.21 -13.28 9.51
N MET A 107 -1.27 -12.28 8.64
CA MET A 107 -0.17 -11.33 8.44
C MET A 107 0.07 -10.45 9.68
N LEU A 108 -1.00 -10.04 10.38
CA LEU A 108 -0.90 -9.32 11.66
C LEU A 108 -0.22 -10.18 12.73
N GLU A 109 -0.62 -11.43 12.88
CA GLU A 109 0.02 -12.36 13.82
C GLU A 109 1.51 -12.54 13.51
N ALA A 110 1.85 -12.80 12.24
CA ALA A 110 3.22 -12.96 11.78
C ALA A 110 4.08 -11.69 11.96
N ALA A 111 3.47 -10.50 11.87
CA ALA A 111 4.13 -9.22 12.12
C ALA A 111 4.21 -8.87 13.62
N GLY A 112 3.74 -9.73 14.51
CA GLY A 112 3.83 -9.57 15.96
C GLY A 112 2.66 -8.82 16.60
N TYR A 113 1.49 -8.81 15.96
CA TYR A 113 0.24 -8.20 16.46
C TYR A 113 -0.89 -9.22 16.69
N PRO A 114 -0.67 -10.33 17.41
CA PRO A 114 -1.70 -11.36 17.59
C PRO A 114 -2.93 -10.86 18.36
N ALA A 115 -2.78 -9.86 19.22
CA ALA A 115 -3.90 -9.24 19.94
C ALA A 115 -4.80 -8.39 19.02
N ASP A 116 -4.25 -7.87 17.92
CA ASP A 116 -4.97 -7.03 16.97
C ASP A 116 -5.57 -7.83 15.81
N ALA A 117 -5.05 -9.03 15.52
CA ALA A 117 -5.49 -9.85 14.39
C ALA A 117 -7.02 -10.09 14.36
N GLY A 118 -7.62 -10.41 15.51
CA GLY A 118 -9.07 -10.60 15.64
C GLY A 118 -9.91 -9.31 15.58
N SER A 119 -9.29 -8.14 15.52
CA SER A 119 -10.00 -6.85 15.44
C SER A 119 -10.21 -6.34 14.02
N LEU A 120 -9.63 -7.01 13.03
CA LEU A 120 -9.83 -6.72 11.61
C LEU A 120 -11.29 -7.02 11.24
N ASP A 121 -12.03 -5.99 10.86
CA ASP A 121 -13.45 -6.07 10.54
C ASP A 121 -13.66 -6.27 9.04
N GLU A 122 -14.27 -7.38 8.65
CA GLU A 122 -14.42 -7.80 7.26
C GLU A 122 -15.17 -6.77 6.40
N GLU A 123 -16.24 -6.18 6.93
CA GLU A 123 -17.03 -5.16 6.20
C GLU A 123 -16.21 -3.89 6.00
N MET A 124 -15.43 -3.49 7.01
CA MET A 124 -14.55 -2.33 6.91
C MET A 124 -13.39 -2.56 5.94
N VAL A 125 -12.83 -3.77 5.90
CA VAL A 125 -11.80 -4.15 4.91
C VAL A 125 -12.33 -4.09 3.50
N GLN A 126 -13.52 -4.66 3.25
CA GLN A 126 -14.17 -4.60 1.95
C GLN A 126 -14.45 -3.15 1.52
N ALA A 127 -15.02 -2.34 2.41
CA ALA A 127 -15.29 -0.94 2.14
C ALA A 127 -14.01 -0.12 1.88
N ALA A 128 -12.91 -0.42 2.58
CA ALA A 128 -11.62 0.22 2.35
C ALA A 128 -11.03 -0.15 0.99
N ALA A 129 -11.14 -1.41 0.57
CA ALA A 129 -10.68 -1.87 -0.74
C ALA A 129 -11.45 -1.18 -1.88
N GLU A 130 -12.78 -1.09 -1.77
CA GLU A 130 -13.61 -0.34 -2.73
C GLU A 130 -13.24 1.15 -2.76
N ALA A 131 -12.99 1.74 -1.60
CA ALA A 131 -12.56 3.13 -1.51
C ALA A 131 -11.19 3.38 -2.16
N VAL A 132 -10.24 2.44 -2.09
CA VAL A 132 -8.94 2.54 -2.78
C VAL A 132 -9.16 2.65 -4.28
N MET A 133 -9.95 1.73 -4.84
CA MET A 133 -10.21 1.70 -6.29
C MET A 133 -10.92 2.97 -6.77
N ALA A 134 -11.97 3.37 -6.08
CA ALA A 134 -12.72 4.59 -6.40
C ALA A 134 -11.87 5.86 -6.24
N HIS A 135 -10.96 5.90 -5.26
CA HIS A 135 -10.08 7.04 -5.04
C HIS A 135 -9.02 7.15 -6.14
N LEU A 136 -8.41 6.03 -6.56
CA LEU A 136 -7.48 6.00 -7.69
C LEU A 136 -8.15 6.46 -9.00
N GLU A 137 -9.36 5.99 -9.27
CA GLU A 137 -10.14 6.43 -10.43
C GLU A 137 -10.41 7.95 -10.39
N LYS A 138 -10.78 8.48 -9.22
CA LYS A 138 -11.07 9.90 -9.03
C LYS A 138 -9.85 10.80 -9.23
N GLU A 139 -8.67 10.35 -8.82
CA GLU A 139 -7.43 11.13 -8.99
C GLU A 139 -6.98 11.21 -10.46
N GLY A 140 -7.46 10.29 -11.31
CA GLY A 140 -7.19 10.27 -12.75
C GLY A 140 -5.74 9.88 -13.09
N ASP A 141 -5.27 10.31 -14.25
CA ASP A 141 -3.94 9.94 -14.75
C ASP A 141 -2.80 10.77 -14.12
N LEU A 142 -2.49 10.45 -12.87
CA LEU A 142 -1.37 11.06 -12.16
C LEU A 142 -0.01 10.67 -12.77
N ARG A 143 0.09 9.52 -13.46
CA ARG A 143 1.34 9.03 -14.02
C ARG A 143 1.81 9.97 -15.14
N SER A 144 0.93 10.30 -16.08
CA SER A 144 1.25 11.27 -17.14
C SER A 144 1.64 12.62 -16.54
N HIS A 145 0.92 13.10 -15.52
CA HIS A 145 1.30 14.34 -14.82
C HIS A 145 2.69 14.28 -14.15
N ALA A 146 3.10 13.13 -13.63
CA ALA A 146 4.43 12.97 -13.04
C ALA A 146 5.53 12.93 -14.10
N ILE A 147 5.26 12.37 -15.27
CA ILE A 147 6.17 12.37 -16.42
C ILE A 147 6.35 13.81 -16.96
N ASP A 148 5.25 14.54 -17.12
CA ASP A 148 5.28 15.94 -17.59
C ASP A 148 6.07 16.85 -16.64
N LYS A 149 6.07 16.52 -15.34
CA LYS A 149 6.85 17.21 -14.30
C LYS A 149 8.26 16.65 -14.11
N GLU A 150 8.67 15.70 -14.95
CA GLU A 150 9.97 15.01 -14.89
C GLU A 150 10.24 14.33 -13.53
N LEU A 151 9.20 13.99 -12.78
CA LEU A 151 9.31 13.32 -11.47
C LEU A 151 9.64 11.84 -11.65
N ILE A 152 9.11 11.22 -12.71
CA ILE A 152 9.39 9.83 -13.11
C ILE A 152 9.65 9.77 -14.63
N THR A 153 10.29 8.70 -15.08
CA THR A 153 10.49 8.42 -16.51
C THR A 153 9.25 7.75 -17.12
N ALA A 154 9.02 8.03 -18.40
CA ALA A 154 7.94 7.44 -19.19
C ALA A 154 8.04 5.92 -19.30
#